data_AF-A0A1V0NEZ1-F1
#
_entry.id   AF-A0A1V0NEZ1-F1
#
_cell.length_a   1.000
_cell.length_b   1.000
_cell.length_c   1.000
_cell.angle_alpha   90.00
_cell.angle_beta   90.00
_cell.angle_gamma   90.00
#
_symmetry.space_group_name_H-M   'P 1'
#
loop_
_entity.id
_entity.type
_entity.pdbx_description
1 polymer ?
#
loop_
_entity_poly.entity_id
_entity_poly.type
_entity_poly.pdbx_seq_one_letter_code
_entity_poly.pdbx_strand_id
1 'polypeptide(L)'
;MNFYEQQLERFRRNFDFSLKIYEGRPLEQKALCIQMEEKVEHFRIPKNFSMLYQERQRLINYIQDTYLEVKTQKEAGKYGS
;
A
#
# COMPACT_ATOMS: atom_id res chain seq x y z
N MET A 1 12.31 -0.19 18.54
CA MET A 1 11.57 -0.71 17.36
C MET A 1 12.01 -2.14 17.08
N ASN A 2 11.14 -3.12 17.29
CA ASN A 2 11.40 -4.55 17.05
C ASN A 2 11.43 -4.86 15.54
N PHE A 3 11.96 -6.03 15.16
CA PHE A 3 12.11 -6.43 13.76
C PHE A 3 10.83 -6.25 12.93
N TYR A 4 9.67 -6.66 13.45
CA TYR A 4 8.39 -6.61 12.72
C TYR A 4 7.91 -5.17 12.50
N GLU A 5 8.08 -4.30 13.50
CA GLU A 5 7.83 -2.85 13.35
C GLU A 5 8.70 -2.25 12.24
N GLN A 6 9.99 -2.59 12.22
CA GLN A 6 10.90 -2.09 11.18
C GLN A 6 10.49 -2.59 9.78
N GLN A 7 10.03 -3.83 9.66
CA GLN A 7 9.57 -4.36 8.37
C GLN A 7 8.28 -3.69 7.89
N LEU A 8 7.30 -3.46 8.76
CA LEU A 8 6.09 -2.72 8.41
C LEU A 8 6.43 -1.29 7.96
N GLU A 9 7.34 -0.61 8.66
CA GLU A 9 7.79 0.72 8.26
C GLU A 9 8.52 0.69 6.91
N ARG A 10 9.36 -0.33 6.66
CA ARG A 10 10.01 -0.52 5.36
C ARG A 10 9.00 -0.73 4.25
N PHE A 11 7.95 -1.53 4.46
CA PHE A 11 6.91 -1.69 3.45
C PHE A 11 6.23 -0.37 3.13
N ARG A 12 5.86 0.40 4.15
CA ARG A 12 5.26 1.72 3.96
C ARG A 12 6.17 2.65 3.17
N ARG A 13 7.43 2.83 3.60
CA ARG A 13 8.38 3.73 2.92
C ARG A 13 8.65 3.29 1.48
N ASN A 14 8.77 1.99 1.23
CA ASN A 14 8.98 1.46 -0.11
C ASN A 14 7.75 1.69 -1.00
N PHE A 15 6.54 1.53 -0.45
CA PHE A 15 5.31 1.83 -1.16
C PHE A 15 5.25 3.31 -1.53
N ASP A 16 5.40 4.21 -0.56
CA ASP A 16 5.34 5.66 -0.78
C ASP A 16 6.39 6.12 -1.82
N PHE A 17 7.61 5.60 -1.73
CA PHE A 17 8.69 5.90 -2.67
C PHE A 17 8.34 5.41 -4.10
N SER A 18 7.90 4.17 -4.22
CA SER A 18 7.57 3.57 -5.52
C SER A 18 6.35 4.23 -6.15
N LEU A 19 5.35 4.59 -5.34
CA LEU A 19 4.13 5.27 -5.79
C LEU A 19 4.47 6.62 -6.43
N LYS A 20 5.42 7.35 -5.84
CA LYS A 20 5.93 8.61 -6.38
C LYS A 20 6.71 8.42 -7.69
N ILE A 21 7.49 7.34 -7.82
CA ILE A 21 8.17 7.03 -9.10
C ILE A 21 7.15 6.84 -10.23
N TYR A 22 6.01 6.23 -9.92
CA TYR A 22 4.94 5.98 -10.90
C TYR A 22 3.91 7.11 -10.99
N GLU A 23 4.20 8.30 -10.49
CA GLU A 23 3.31 9.45 -10.62
C GLU A 23 2.93 9.72 -12.09
N GLY A 24 1.64 9.93 -12.35
CA GLY A 24 1.09 10.06 -13.71
C GLY A 24 0.97 8.75 -14.49
N ARG A 25 1.32 7.60 -13.89
CA ARG A 25 1.26 6.27 -14.50
C ARG A 25 0.27 5.36 -13.76
N PRO A 26 -1.04 5.53 -14.00
CA PRO A 26 -2.08 4.90 -13.17
C PRO A 26 -2.15 3.37 -13.30
N LEU A 27 -1.62 2.78 -14.38
CA LEU A 27 -1.59 1.32 -14.50
C LEU A 27 -0.50 0.72 -13.59
N GLU A 28 0.68 1.34 -13.58
CA GLU A 28 1.82 0.97 -12.76
C GLU A 28 1.54 1.22 -11.28
N GLN A 29 0.90 2.35 -10.93
CA GLN A 29 0.46 2.62 -9.56
C GLN A 29 -0.55 1.57 -9.06
N LYS A 30 -1.50 1.16 -9.90
CA LYS A 30 -2.44 0.07 -9.56
C LYS A 30 -1.74 -1.26 -9.35
N ALA A 31 -0.83 -1.62 -10.26
CA ALA A 31 -0.05 -2.85 -10.14
C ALA A 31 0.80 -2.85 -8.86
N LEU A 32 1.41 -1.72 -8.52
CA LEU A 32 2.15 -1.54 -7.27
C LEU A 32 1.26 -1.76 -6.04
N CYS A 33 0.06 -1.18 -6.01
CA CYS A 33 -0.85 -1.34 -4.88
C CYS A 33 -1.18 -2.82 -4.64
N ILE A 34 -1.58 -3.55 -5.69
CA ILE A 34 -1.92 -4.98 -5.59
C ILE A 34 -0.71 -5.78 -5.08
N GLN A 35 0.48 -5.56 -5.66
CA GLN A 35 1.69 -6.26 -5.25
C GLN A 35 2.07 -5.98 -3.79
N MET A 36 1.93 -4.73 -3.34
CA MET A 36 2.30 -4.35 -1.98
C MET A 36 1.27 -4.80 -0.95
N GLU A 37 -0.02 -4.78 -1.28
CA GLU A 37 -1.09 -5.33 -0.46
C GLU A 37 -0.84 -6.82 -0.19
N GLU A 38 -0.66 -7.63 -1.24
CA GLU A 38 -0.37 -9.05 -1.12
C GLU A 38 0.88 -9.29 -0.25
N LYS A 39 1.95 -8.50 -0.48
CA LYS A 39 3.19 -8.63 0.29
C LYS A 39 3.01 -8.35 1.78
N VAL A 40 2.20 -7.34 2.13
CA VAL A 40 1.93 -6.96 3.51
C VAL A 40 0.98 -7.97 4.17
N GLU A 41 -0.04 -8.46 3.47
CA GLU A 41 -0.96 -9.49 3.97
C GLU A 41 -0.24 -10.79 4.35
N HIS A 42 0.68 -11.23 3.48
CA HIS A 42 1.46 -12.45 3.68
C HIS A 42 2.61 -12.29 4.70
N PHE A 43 2.88 -11.07 5.17
CA PHE A 43 3.86 -10.85 6.22
C PHE A 43 3.37 -11.43 7.56
N ARG A 44 4.03 -12.51 7.99
CA ARG A 44 3.68 -13.23 9.22
C ARG A 44 4.28 -12.54 10.44
N ILE A 45 3.38 -12.04 11.28
CA ILE A 45 3.71 -11.49 12.60
C ILE A 45 3.37 -12.57 13.64
N PRO A 46 4.23 -12.82 14.65
CA PRO A 46 3.92 -13.72 15.75
C PRO A 46 2.79 -13.19 16.66
N LYS A 47 1.98 -14.11 17.22
CA LYS A 47 0.76 -13.79 17.98
C LYS A 47 0.98 -12.90 19.22
N ASN A 48 2.17 -12.91 19.80
CA ASN A 48 2.54 -12.08 20.94
C ASN A 48 2.68 -10.59 20.60
N PHE A 49 2.61 -10.20 19.32
CA PHE A 49 2.65 -8.81 18.88
C PHE A 49 1.29 -8.34 18.36
N SER A 50 0.23 -8.47 19.17
CA SER A 50 -1.16 -8.13 18.80
C SER A 50 -1.32 -6.73 18.21
N MET A 51 -0.64 -5.72 18.77
CA MET A 51 -0.66 -4.35 18.25
C MET A 51 -0.11 -4.23 16.83
N LEU A 52 0.87 -5.07 16.45
CA LEU A 52 1.44 -5.02 15.10
C LEU A 52 0.52 -5.58 14.03
N TYR A 53 -0.47 -6.42 14.40
CA TYR A 53 -1.52 -6.79 13.47
C TYR A 53 -2.41 -5.60 13.12
N GLN A 54 -2.66 -4.70 14.08
CA GLN A 54 -3.40 -3.46 13.81
C GLN A 54 -2.59 -2.54 12.88
N GLU A 55 -1.29 -2.40 13.12
CA GLU A 55 -0.41 -1.62 12.24
C GLU A 55 -0.33 -2.22 10.82
N ARG A 56 -0.24 -3.56 10.72
CA ARG A 56 -0.31 -4.24 9.43
C ARG A 56 -1.63 -3.97 8.72
N GLN A 57 -2.75 -4.02 9.43
CA GLN A 57 -4.07 -3.74 8.84
C GLN A 57 -4.20 -2.29 8.41
N ARG A 58 -3.69 -1.33 9.20
CA ARG A 58 -3.64 0.09 8.82
C ARG A 58 -2.87 0.30 7.53
N LEU A 59 -1.74 -0.40 7.36
CA LEU A 59 -0.96 -0.33 6.13
C LEU A 59 -1.71 -0.94 4.93
N ILE A 60 -2.38 -2.08 5.11
CA ILE A 60 -3.22 -2.67 4.06
C ILE A 60 -4.33 -1.70 3.62
N ASN A 61 -5.07 -1.15 4.59
CA ASN A 61 -6.14 -0.20 4.31
C ASN A 61 -5.61 1.03 3.56
N TYR A 62 -4.46 1.58 3.97
CA TYR A 62 -3.83 2.69 3.27
C TYR A 62 -3.49 2.37 1.80
N ILE A 63 -3.00 1.15 1.52
CA ILE A 63 -2.72 0.69 0.15
C ILE A 63 -4.02 0.55 -0.66
N GLN A 64 -5.08 0.01 -0.06
CA GLN A 64 -6.39 -0.13 -0.69
C GLN A 64 -7.03 1.23 -1.01
N ASP A 65 -6.98 2.17 -0.07
CA ASP A 65 -7.48 3.53 -0.26
C ASP A 65 -6.72 4.22 -1.42
N THR A 66 -5.40 4.08 -1.44
CA THR A 66 -4.55 4.59 -2.55
C THR A 66 -4.96 3.97 -3.90
N TYR A 67 -5.20 2.66 -3.94
CA TYR A 67 -5.64 1.99 -5.16
C TYR A 67 -6.97 2.55 -5.68
N LEU A 68 -7.93 2.81 -4.78
CA LEU A 68 -9.22 3.39 -5.14
C LEU A 68 -9.05 4.81 -5.69
N GLU A 69 -8.22 5.65 -5.09
CA GLU A 69 -7.93 6.99 -5.59
C GLU A 69 -7.35 6.96 -7.02
N VAL A 70 -6.34 6.11 -7.26
CA VAL A 70 -5.74 5.92 -8.60
C VAL A 70 -6.77 5.37 -9.60
N LYS A 71 -7.72 4.56 -9.13
CA LYS A 71 -8.82 4.06 -9.97
C LYS A 71 -9.75 5.20 -10.41
N THR A 72 -10.17 6.05 -9.47
CA THR A 72 -11.09 7.16 -9.71
C THR A 72 -10.46 8.26 -10.59
N GLN A 73 -9.16 8.53 -10.48
CA GLN A 73 -8.45 9.46 -11.37
C GLN A 73 -8.59 9.08 -12.86
N LYS A 74 -8.58 7.78 -13.18
CA LYS A 74 -8.76 7.29 -14.56
C LYS A 74 -10.19 7.49 -15.07
N GLU A 75 -11.17 7.50 -14.17
CA GLU A 75 -12.59 7.71 -14.49
C GLU A 75 -12.88 9.20 -14.70
N ALA A 76 -12.30 10.09 -13.89
CA ALA A 76 -12.43 11.54 -14.08
C ALA A 76 -11.84 12.02 -15.42
N GLY A 77 -10.70 11.47 -15.85
CA GLY A 77 -10.09 11.80 -17.16
C GLY A 77 -10.87 11.29 -18.38
N LYS A 78 -11.89 10.43 -18.21
CA LYS A 78 -12.73 9.92 -19.30
C LYS A 78 -14.04 10.68 -19.50
N TYR A 79 -14.48 11.48 -18.52
CA TYR A 79 -15.71 12.28 -18.59
C TYR A 79 -15.46 13.79 -18.57
N GLY A 80 -14.19 14.20 -18.62
CA GLY A 80 -13.77 15.61 -18.74
C GLY A 80 -13.14 15.90 -20.10
N SER A 81 -13.93 15.88 -21.17
CA SER A 81 -13.72 16.58 -22.45
C SER A 81 -14.99 16.49 -23.29
#